data_AF-A0A0M4T0Q3-F1
#
_entry.id   AF-A0A0M4T0Q3-F1
#
_cell.length_a   1.000
_cell.length_b   1.000
_cell.length_c   1.000
_cell.angle_alpha   90.00
_cell.angle_beta   90.00
_cell.angle_gamma   90.00
#
_symmetry.space_group_name_H-M   'P 1'
#
loop_
_entity.id
_entity.type
_entity.pdbx_description
1 polymer ?
#
loop_
_entity_poly.entity_id
_entity_poly.type
_entity_poly.pdbx_seq_one_letter_code
_entity_poly.pdbx_strand_id
1 'polypeptide(L)'
;MVRKVTTVEEPKQVIEAPKTFAVQYDDEAGTVSFNLSDGTPVEMRKPRTRQLLLIDSWKSTADPEYVTTAFTALKLASLCVTKFGNANKVSFDELIDVDFEDCERVVKALECFRDVFDSLQARLNSQGAVTASNDT
;
A
#
# COMPACT_ATOMS: atom_id res chain seq x y z
N MET A 1 -37.53 22.86 30.59
CA MET A 1 -37.36 22.10 29.34
C MET A 1 -35.97 22.37 28.80
N VAL A 2 -35.05 21.41 28.95
CA VAL A 2 -33.63 21.57 28.58
C VAL A 2 -33.43 21.00 27.18
N ARG A 3 -33.04 21.86 26.22
CA ARG A 3 -32.76 21.45 24.83
C ARG A 3 -31.41 20.71 24.80
N LYS A 4 -31.44 19.43 24.40
CA LYS A 4 -30.24 18.66 24.06
C LYS A 4 -29.56 19.29 22.85
N VAL A 5 -28.32 19.73 23.01
CA VAL A 5 -27.44 20.10 21.90
C VAL A 5 -26.81 18.81 21.40
N THR A 6 -27.21 18.36 20.21
CA THR A 6 -26.56 17.26 19.51
C THR A 6 -25.28 17.84 18.90
N THR A 7 -24.12 17.45 19.45
CA THR A 7 -22.81 17.69 18.83
C THR A 7 -22.80 17.01 17.47
N VAL A 8 -22.83 17.80 16.40
CA VAL A 8 -22.60 17.30 15.05
C VAL A 8 -21.09 17.10 14.94
N GLU A 9 -20.64 15.85 14.90
CA GLU A 9 -19.26 15.53 14.53
C GLU A 9 -19.03 16.04 13.10
N GLU A 10 -18.18 17.06 12.99
CA GLU A 10 -17.66 17.57 11.73
C GLU A 10 -17.05 16.42 10.93
N PRO A 11 -17.31 16.31 9.62
CA PRO A 11 -16.71 15.28 8.79
C PRO A 11 -15.19 15.44 8.87
N LYS A 12 -14.54 14.42 9.42
CA LYS A 12 -13.09 14.29 9.57
C LYS A 12 -12.47 14.60 8.20
N GLN A 13 -11.91 15.81 8.06
CA GLN A 13 -11.16 16.21 6.88
C GLN A 13 -10.13 15.12 6.63
N VAL A 14 -10.25 14.46 5.48
CA VAL A 14 -9.20 13.59 4.96
C VAL A 14 -8.03 14.52 4.71
N ILE A 15 -7.10 14.57 5.67
CA ILE A 15 -5.82 15.23 5.49
C ILE A 15 -5.14 14.41 4.39
N GLU A 16 -5.19 14.91 3.16
CA GLU A 16 -4.31 14.42 2.10
C GLU A 16 -2.89 14.62 2.62
N ALA A 17 -2.26 13.51 3.02
CA ALA A 17 -0.86 13.52 3.38
C ALA A 17 -0.10 14.19 2.23
N PRO A 18 0.74 15.20 2.51
CA PRO A 18 1.44 15.93 1.45
C PRO A 18 2.21 14.91 0.62
N LYS A 19 1.89 14.82 -0.68
CA LYS A 19 2.58 13.93 -1.62
C LYS A 19 4.04 14.39 -1.73
N THR A 20 4.89 13.88 -0.86
CA THR A 20 6.35 14.14 -0.86
C THR A 20 7.06 13.44 -2.03
N PHE A 21 6.36 12.68 -2.86
CA PHE A 21 6.90 11.97 -4.01
C PHE A 21 5.83 11.82 -5.10
N ALA A 22 6.24 11.97 -6.36
CA ALA A 22 5.34 11.88 -7.52
C ALA A 22 5.07 10.40 -7.85
N VAL A 23 3.96 9.89 -7.31
CA VAL A 23 3.48 8.54 -7.58
C VAL A 23 2.48 8.56 -8.72
N GLN A 24 2.72 7.74 -9.74
CA GLN A 24 1.75 7.46 -10.79
C GLN A 24 1.05 6.16 -10.46
N TYR A 25 -0.27 6.22 -10.36
CA TYR A 25 -1.11 5.06 -10.12
C TYR A 25 -1.87 4.72 -11.40
N ASP A 26 -1.83 3.45 -11.78
CA ASP A 26 -2.60 2.89 -12.88
C ASP A 26 -3.60 1.89 -12.28
N ASP A 27 -4.85 2.32 -12.18
CA ASP A 27 -5.97 1.52 -11.66
C ASP A 27 -6.20 0.25 -12.48
N GLU A 28 -6.10 0.34 -13.80
CA GLU A 28 -6.38 -0.74 -14.75
C GLU A 28 -5.30 -1.82 -14.68
N ALA A 29 -4.03 -1.42 -14.69
CA ALA A 29 -2.91 -2.34 -14.52
C ALA A 29 -2.73 -2.79 -13.06
N GLY A 30 -3.28 -2.03 -12.10
CA GLY A 30 -3.06 -2.22 -10.68
C GLY A 30 -1.61 -2.02 -10.29
N THR A 31 -0.95 -1.02 -10.87
CA THR A 31 0.46 -0.69 -10.64
C THR A 31 0.64 0.70 -10.05
N VAL A 32 1.77 0.87 -9.36
CA VAL A 32 2.31 2.13 -8.89
C VAL A 32 3.69 2.28 -9.50
N SER A 33 3.95 3.43 -10.08
CA SER A 33 5.26 3.82 -10.60
C SER A 33 5.77 5.07 -9.92
N PHE A 34 7.04 5.09 -9.57
CA PHE A 34 7.73 6.26 -9.01
C PHE A 34 9.23 6.18 -9.33
N ASN A 35 9.93 7.29 -9.14
CA ASN A 35 11.40 7.32 -9.27
C ASN A 35 12.04 7.48 -7.90
N LEU A 36 13.13 6.76 -7.69
CA LEU A 36 14.04 6.98 -6.58
C LEU A 36 14.78 8.31 -6.74
N SER A 37 15.47 8.73 -5.68
CA SER A 37 16.21 9.99 -5.61
C SER A 37 17.31 10.08 -6.68
N ASP A 38 17.93 8.95 -7.03
CA ASP A 38 18.93 8.79 -8.07
C ASP A 38 18.35 8.73 -9.50
N GLY A 39 17.03 8.80 -9.63
CA GLY A 39 16.31 8.69 -10.91
C GLY A 39 15.99 7.26 -11.35
N THR A 40 16.28 6.25 -10.52
CA THR A 40 15.95 4.84 -10.80
C THR A 40 14.43 4.66 -10.83
N PRO A 41 13.83 4.23 -11.96
CA PRO A 41 12.40 3.97 -12.04
C PRO A 41 12.03 2.68 -11.32
N VAL A 42 10.98 2.74 -10.51
CA VAL A 42 10.41 1.61 -9.78
C VAL A 42 8.95 1.45 -10.19
N GLU A 43 8.57 0.22 -10.56
CA GLU A 43 7.18 -0.16 -10.78
C GLU A 43 6.83 -1.32 -9.86
N MET A 44 5.68 -1.22 -9.21
CA MET A 44 5.17 -2.20 -8.26
C MET A 44 3.74 -2.57 -8.62
N ARG A 45 3.39 -3.85 -8.48
CA ARG A 45 2.02 -4.36 -8.59
C ARG A 45 1.37 -4.49 -7.23
N LYS A 46 0.04 -4.45 -7.21
CA LYS A 46 -0.77 -4.80 -6.03
C LYS A 46 -0.35 -6.16 -5.46
N PRO A 47 -0.14 -6.27 -4.13
CA PRO A 47 0.06 -7.56 -3.49
C PRO A 47 -1.17 -8.45 -3.71
N ARG A 48 -0.95 -9.71 -4.11
CA ARG A 48 -2.02 -10.72 -4.15
C ARG A 48 -1.87 -11.66 -2.96
N THR A 49 -2.87 -12.51 -2.75
CA THR A 49 -2.88 -13.53 -1.68
C THR A 49 -1.57 -14.31 -1.61
N ARG A 50 -0.98 -14.65 -2.77
CA ARG A 50 0.31 -15.36 -2.82
C ARG A 50 1.44 -14.58 -2.15
N GLN A 51 1.57 -13.28 -2.41
CA GLN A 51 2.61 -12.45 -1.79
C GLN A 51 2.43 -12.35 -0.28
N LEU A 52 1.17 -12.24 0.19
CA LEU A 52 0.87 -12.21 1.62
C LEU A 52 1.25 -13.53 2.31
N LEU A 53 0.92 -14.67 1.70
CA LEU A 53 1.32 -15.99 2.20
C LEU A 53 2.84 -16.17 2.24
N LEU A 54 3.55 -15.66 1.23
CA LEU A 54 5.02 -15.68 1.20
C LEU A 54 5.62 -14.80 2.30
N ILE A 55 4.99 -13.68 2.64
CA ILE A 55 5.38 -12.86 3.79
C ILE A 55 5.16 -13.61 5.10
N ASP A 56 4.00 -14.23 5.29
CA ASP A 56 3.72 -14.95 6.53
C ASP A 56 4.67 -16.14 6.71
N SER A 57 5.00 -16.84 5.63
CA SER A 57 6.02 -17.88 5.63
C SER A 57 7.43 -17.36 5.89
N TRP A 58 7.76 -16.15 5.43
CA TRP A 58 9.06 -15.54 5.71
C TRP A 58 9.15 -15.10 7.17
N LYS A 59 8.11 -14.49 7.72
CA LYS A 59 8.06 -14.07 9.14
C LYS A 59 8.24 -15.22 10.11
N SER A 60 7.79 -16.43 9.76
CA SER A 60 7.94 -17.61 10.62
C SER A 60 9.35 -18.23 10.59
N THR A 61 10.18 -17.84 9.62
CA THR A 61 11.53 -18.39 9.41
C THR A 61 12.64 -17.34 9.52
N ALA A 62 12.31 -16.05 9.45
CA ALA A 62 13.25 -14.94 9.58
C ALA A 62 13.69 -14.72 11.03
N ASP A 63 14.93 -14.26 11.21
CA ASP A 63 15.40 -13.84 12.53
C ASP A 63 14.54 -12.68 13.07
N PRO A 64 14.25 -12.65 14.38
CA PRO A 64 13.40 -11.63 14.99
C PRO A 64 13.82 -10.18 14.69
N GLU A 65 15.11 -9.95 14.45
CA GLU A 65 15.66 -8.63 14.08
C GLU A 65 15.15 -8.12 12.72
N TYR A 66 14.77 -9.02 11.80
CA TYR A 66 14.21 -8.68 10.50
C TYR A 66 12.67 -8.61 10.52
N VAL A 67 12.01 -9.02 11.60
CA VAL A 67 10.53 -8.96 11.71
C VAL A 67 10.08 -7.59 12.21
N THR A 68 10.61 -6.52 11.60
CA THR A 68 10.14 -5.15 11.82
C THR A 68 9.15 -4.75 10.73
N THR A 69 8.36 -3.69 10.99
CA THR A 69 7.43 -3.13 10.00
C THR A 69 8.16 -2.73 8.72
N ALA A 70 9.35 -2.12 8.84
CA ALA A 70 10.14 -1.66 7.71
C ALA A 70 10.65 -2.83 6.85
N PHE A 71 11.27 -3.85 7.47
CA PHE A 71 11.76 -5.02 6.73
C PHE A 71 10.62 -5.85 6.14
N THR A 72 9.48 -5.96 6.84
CA THR A 72 8.29 -6.62 6.30
C THR A 72 7.78 -5.90 5.06
N ALA A 73 7.74 -4.56 5.09
CA ALA A 73 7.34 -3.76 3.93
C ALA A 73 8.35 -3.92 2.78
N LEU A 74 9.66 -3.84 3.03
CA LEU A 74 10.69 -4.09 2.00
C LEU A 74 10.60 -5.50 1.42
N LYS A 75 10.30 -6.52 2.24
CA LYS A 75 10.06 -7.87 1.76
C LYS A 75 8.82 -7.96 0.89
N LEU A 76 7.78 -7.20 1.23
CA LEU A 76 6.57 -7.14 0.41
C LEU A 76 6.86 -6.46 -0.91
N ALA A 77 7.65 -5.39 -0.88
CA ALA A 77 8.09 -4.67 -2.07
C ALA A 77 8.85 -5.61 -3.00
N SER A 78 9.84 -6.38 -2.50
CA SER A 78 10.60 -7.32 -3.35
C SER A 78 9.70 -8.35 -4.06
N LEU A 79 8.56 -8.70 -3.46
CA LEU A 79 7.59 -9.64 -4.03
C LEU A 79 6.61 -8.99 -5.02
N CYS A 80 6.50 -7.66 -5.00
CA CYS A 80 5.53 -6.87 -5.74
C CYS A 80 6.15 -6.02 -6.85
N VAL A 81 7.45 -5.71 -6.76
CA VAL A 81 8.19 -4.94 -7.77
C VAL A 81 8.24 -5.71 -9.09
N THR A 82 7.77 -5.07 -10.16
CA THR A 82 7.82 -5.54 -11.54
C THR A 82 8.87 -4.84 -12.38
N LYS A 83 9.38 -3.70 -11.91
CA LYS A 83 10.52 -3.00 -12.51
C LYS A 83 11.34 -2.30 -11.46
N PHE A 84 12.66 -2.45 -11.52
CA PHE A 84 13.62 -1.72 -10.71
C PHE A 84 14.80 -1.31 -11.61
N GLY A 85 14.81 -0.07 -12.06
CA GLY A 85 15.72 0.39 -13.10
C GLY A 85 15.52 -0.37 -14.41
N ASN A 86 16.54 -1.14 -14.79
CA ASN A 86 16.52 -2.00 -15.98
C ASN A 86 16.12 -3.46 -15.67
N ALA A 87 15.93 -3.80 -14.40
CA ALA A 87 15.56 -5.15 -13.99
C ALA A 87 14.03 -5.30 -13.91
N ASN A 88 13.52 -6.50 -14.26
CA ASN A 88 12.09 -6.83 -14.17
C ASN A 88 11.67 -7.40 -12.79
N LYS A 89 12.63 -7.49 -11.86
CA LYS A 89 12.44 -7.95 -10.48
C LYS A 89 13.60 -7.41 -9.65
N VAL A 90 13.38 -7.34 -8.34
CA VAL A 90 14.41 -7.00 -7.37
C VAL A 90 14.30 -7.96 -6.18
N SER A 91 15.43 -8.42 -5.67
CA SER A 91 15.49 -9.24 -4.47
C SER A 91 15.32 -8.39 -3.21
N PHE A 92 15.13 -9.06 -2.07
CA PHE A 92 15.06 -8.36 -0.80
C PHE A 92 16.42 -7.74 -0.44
N ASP A 93 17.51 -8.48 -0.67
CA ASP A 93 18.87 -8.03 -0.35
C ASP A 93 19.24 -6.78 -1.17
N GLU A 94 18.84 -6.74 -2.44
CA GLU A 94 19.04 -5.54 -3.28
C GLU A 94 18.20 -4.34 -2.81
N LEU A 95 17.06 -4.54 -2.14
CA LEU A 95 16.22 -3.46 -1.63
C LEU A 95 16.69 -2.95 -0.26
N ILE A 96 17.29 -3.79 0.58
CA ILE A 96 17.83 -3.33 1.87
C ILE A 96 19.08 -2.47 1.70
N ASP A 97 19.79 -2.65 0.58
CA ASP A 97 20.97 -1.87 0.22
C ASP A 97 20.61 -0.48 -0.36
N VAL A 98 19.32 -0.19 -0.56
CA VAL A 98 18.83 1.10 -1.05
C VAL A 98 18.91 2.16 0.04
N ASP A 99 19.28 3.40 -0.34
CA ASP A 99 19.34 4.53 0.58
C ASP A 99 18.06 4.71 1.40
N PHE A 100 18.20 5.18 2.65
CA PHE A 100 17.10 5.26 3.61
C PHE A 100 15.91 6.10 3.12
N GLU A 101 16.17 7.22 2.43
CA GLU A 101 15.12 8.06 1.85
C GLU A 101 14.32 7.29 0.78
N ASP A 102 15.00 6.49 -0.02
CA ASP A 102 14.39 5.70 -1.09
C ASP A 102 13.65 4.47 -0.53
N CYS A 103 14.15 3.87 0.55
CA CYS A 103 13.40 2.90 1.35
C CYS A 103 12.08 3.49 1.86
N GLU A 104 12.09 4.71 2.40
CA GLU A 104 10.86 5.38 2.86
C GLU A 104 9.85 5.57 1.72
N ARG A 105 10.32 5.94 0.52
CA ARG A 105 9.47 6.08 -0.67
C ARG A 105 8.84 4.75 -1.07
N VAL A 106 9.62 3.65 -1.06
CA VAL A 106 9.12 2.29 -1.34
C VAL A 106 8.06 1.87 -0.31
N VAL A 107 8.29 2.14 0.97
CA VAL A 107 7.35 1.82 2.05
C VAL A 107 6.05 2.62 1.89
N LYS A 108 6.13 3.94 1.67
CA LYS A 108 4.94 4.78 1.48
C LYS A 108 4.15 4.40 0.23
N ALA A 109 4.81 3.94 -0.84
CA ALA A 109 4.13 3.41 -2.02
C ALA A 109 3.31 2.14 -1.70
N LEU A 110 3.85 1.25 -0.86
CA LEU A 110 3.11 0.07 -0.37
C LEU A 110 1.94 0.42 0.53
N GLU A 111 2.12 1.40 1.43
CA GLU A 111 1.03 1.89 2.27
C GLU A 111 -0.10 2.49 1.43
N CYS A 112 0.25 3.28 0.40
CA CYS A 112 -0.71 3.81 -0.56
C CYS A 112 -1.50 2.69 -1.26
N PHE A 113 -0.84 1.59 -1.65
CA PHE A 113 -1.54 0.43 -2.22
C PHE A 113 -2.51 -0.22 -1.24
N ARG A 114 -2.11 -0.38 0.02
CA ARG A 114 -2.99 -0.93 1.06
C ARG A 114 -4.22 -0.06 1.22
N ASP A 115 -4.04 1.25 1.35
CA ASP A 115 -5.14 2.19 1.56
C ASP A 115 -6.09 2.22 0.35
N VAL A 116 -5.56 2.12 -0.87
CA VAL A 116 -6.39 1.98 -2.09
C VAL A 116 -7.17 0.66 -2.08
N PHE A 117 -6.56 -0.45 -1.67
CA PHE A 117 -7.26 -1.73 -1.54
C PHE A 117 -8.39 -1.65 -0.52
N ASP A 118 -8.14 -1.08 0.65
CA ASP A 118 -9.15 -0.86 1.70
C ASP A 118 -10.29 0.01 1.18
N SER A 119 -9.98 1.05 0.39
CA SER A 119 -11.00 1.90 -0.23
C SER A 119 -11.85 1.17 -1.27
N LEU A 120 -11.24 0.31 -2.10
CA LEU A 120 -11.94 -0.51 -3.10
C LEU A 120 -12.81 -1.57 -2.42
N GLN A 121 -12.31 -2.18 -1.35
CA GLN A 121 -13.05 -3.17 -0.57
C GLN A 121 -14.24 -2.52 0.16
N ALA A 122 -14.06 -1.33 0.73
CA ALA A 122 -15.15 -0.55 1.31
C ALA A 122 -16.20 -0.18 0.25
N ARG A 123 -15.78 0.20 -0.97
CA ARG A 123 -16.71 0.48 -2.08
C ARG A 123 -17.48 -0.77 -2.52
N LEU A 124 -16.84 -1.92 -2.66
CA LEU A 124 -17.48 -3.21 -2.93
C LEU A 124 -18.52 -3.57 -1.86
N ASN A 125 -18.16 -3.42 -0.59
CA ASN A 125 -19.07 -3.66 0.54
C ASN A 125 -20.25 -2.67 0.56
N SER A 126 -20.02 -1.42 0.16
CA SER A 126 -21.08 -0.40 0.03
C SER A 126 -22.00 -0.62 -1.17
N GLN A 127 -21.51 -1.22 -2.27
CA GLN A 127 -22.30 -1.56 -3.45
C GLN A 127 -23.11 -2.86 -3.26
N GLY A 128 -22.60 -3.81 -2.46
CA GLY A 128 -23.35 -5.00 -2.04
C GLY A 128 -24.54 -4.69 -1.10
N ALA A 129 -24.56 -3.50 -0.48
CA ALA A 129 -25.67 -3.05 0.37
C ALA A 129 -26.87 -2.49 -0.43
N VAL A 130 -26.74 -2.25 -1.75
CA VAL A 130 -27.80 -1.63 -2.55
C VAL A 130 -28.72 -2.65 -3.24
N THR A 131 -28.40 -3.95 -3.22
CA THR A 131 -29.25 -5.00 -3.83
C THR A 131 -30.10 -5.80 -2.84
N ALA A 132 -30.31 -5.31 -1.61
CA ALA A 132 -31.20 -5.94 -0.62
C ALA A 132 -32.42 -5.07 -0.27
N SER A 133 -32.92 -4.26 -1.20
CA SER A 133 -34.20 -3.57 -1.07
C SER A 133 -34.81 -3.35 -2.44
N ASN A 134 -35.53 -4.37 -2.92
CA ASN A 134 -36.78 -4.26 -3.66
C ASN A 134 -37.18 -5.67 -4.11
N ASP A 135 -38.17 -6.27 -3.45
CA ASP A 135 -39.52 -6.31 -4.00
C ASP A 135 -40.47 -7.05 -3.04
N THR A 136 -41.52 -6.30 -2.66
CA THR A 136 -42.92 -6.67 -2.35
C THR A 136 -43.22 -7.75 -1.32
#